data_AF-A0A536VWF8-F1
#
_entry.id   AF-A0A536VWF8-F1
#
_cell.length_a   1.000
_cell.length_b   1.000
_cell.length_c   1.000
_cell.angle_alpha   90.00
_cell.angle_beta   90.00
_cell.angle_gamma   90.00
#
_symmetry.space_group_name_H-M   'P 1'
#
loop_
_entity.id
_entity.type
_entity.pdbx_description
1 polymer ?
#
loop_
_entity_poly.entity_id
_entity_poly.type
_entity_poly.pdbx_seq_one_letter_code
_entity_poly.pdbx_strand_id
1 'polypeptide(L)'
;MWWPNALQDSCSLLSIIHVVAVVGTGARHGGSNRKLAILGGVFMNGLYGWYSARARGVFVLLAIVLATPFAAAQSLPAVQARFFPDTIDLRSPGTVTVTLTATSGDLAGCTLNNLHIGPATPMFVGTDGHFFKAAFNKSDLSAVLPAFDSVNGIVTGTLQCNGVSSTMIAHGTARVLKATTVNATVKPTMTIAGNLFKDLNGNGQLDPYEDWRLPVAQRVEDLLSRMTLAEKVGLMHIVSFSQTGNLNIIQNQQIRYLTLRGGFATAGAAASSLNDWQKVAEGTRLGIPLVFNSNPLNNLGGGNAVFEPGGGTGLFSVWPGTLGMAATNDPQLIKDFAEIARAEWRATGIRKNYGYQVDVATEPRWTRNRTTFGEGPQLNASITRSIVLGFQGQQLGPDSIAQTIKHFPGHGPQPNGLDAHNPEGKFTAYPTPGSLFAYHIVPFQAAVDAGTSAVMSYYPIPSNSLSSVQLPSDWWQSPTQQFEQVGAAFNKTLITTLLRGYMGFKGYVNTDSGVMCNPPPNNCTNWGVESL
;
A
#
# COMPACT_ATOMS: atom_id res chain seq x y z
N MET A 1 -2.44 -46.14 4.41
CA MET A 1 -3.19 -46.19 5.67
C MET A 1 -3.86 -44.83 5.83
N TRP A 2 -5.10 -44.70 5.36
CA TRP A 2 -6.35 -44.92 6.10
C TRP A 2 -6.58 -43.87 7.20
N TRP A 3 -7.38 -42.86 6.83
CA TRP A 3 -8.36 -42.23 7.72
C TRP A 3 -9.31 -43.30 8.30
N PRO A 4 -9.96 -43.01 9.45
CA PRO A 4 -11.37 -42.66 9.34
C PRO A 4 -11.84 -41.50 10.23
N ASN A 5 -12.93 -40.93 9.73
CA ASN A 5 -13.85 -39.95 10.29
C ASN A 5 -14.47 -40.35 11.64
N ALA A 6 -14.88 -39.35 12.43
CA ALA A 6 -16.26 -39.24 12.93
C ALA A 6 -16.59 -37.82 13.42
N LEU A 7 -17.55 -37.18 12.74
CA LEU A 7 -18.34 -36.02 13.17
C LEU A 7 -19.49 -36.53 14.06
N GLN A 8 -19.81 -35.84 15.17
CA GLN A 8 -21.03 -35.00 15.36
C GLN A 8 -21.36 -34.74 16.84
N ASP A 9 -21.71 -33.48 17.08
CA ASP A 9 -22.65 -32.91 18.06
C ASP A 9 -22.35 -32.97 19.58
N SER A 10 -22.09 -31.80 20.15
CA SER A 10 -22.88 -31.22 21.26
C SER A 10 -22.46 -29.76 21.54
N CYS A 11 -23.42 -28.84 21.40
CA CYS A 11 -23.34 -27.47 21.89
C CYS A 11 -23.16 -27.41 23.41
N SER A 12 -22.19 -26.64 23.90
CA SER A 12 -22.35 -25.83 25.12
C SER A 12 -21.21 -24.83 25.27
N LEU A 13 -21.58 -23.55 25.27
CA LEU A 13 -20.76 -22.42 25.67
C LEU A 13 -20.23 -22.60 27.10
N LEU A 14 -18.94 -22.36 27.31
CA LEU A 14 -18.40 -21.90 28.59
C LEU A 14 -17.08 -21.17 28.35
N SER A 15 -17.17 -19.83 28.35
CA SER A 15 -16.05 -18.91 28.31
C SER A 15 -15.31 -18.95 29.65
N ILE A 16 -14.08 -19.48 29.67
CA ILE A 16 -13.17 -19.35 30.81
C ILE A 16 -12.23 -18.17 30.52
N ILE A 17 -12.46 -17.07 31.24
CA ILE A 17 -11.54 -15.92 31.29
C ILE A 17 -10.34 -16.31 32.14
N HIS A 18 -9.17 -16.46 31.51
CA HIS A 18 -7.89 -16.50 32.21
C HIS A 18 -7.37 -15.06 32.36
N VAL A 19 -7.31 -14.57 33.60
CA VAL A 19 -6.57 -13.37 33.97
C VAL A 19 -5.12 -13.77 34.22
N VAL A 20 -4.23 -13.42 33.30
CA VAL A 20 -2.78 -13.56 33.50
C VAL A 20 -2.28 -12.30 34.19
N ALA A 21 -1.85 -12.45 35.44
CA ALA A 21 -1.07 -11.47 36.18
C ALA A 21 0.37 -11.46 35.65
N VAL A 22 0.81 -10.34 35.09
CA VAL A 22 2.23 -10.14 34.73
C VAL A 22 2.97 -9.66 35.98
N VAL A 23 3.81 -10.55 36.51
CA VAL A 23 4.82 -10.24 37.53
C VAL A 23 6.01 -9.58 36.83
N GLY A 24 6.19 -8.28 37.08
CA GLY A 24 7.36 -7.52 36.62
C GLY A 24 8.60 -7.86 37.44
N THR A 25 9.65 -8.29 36.74
CA THR A 25 10.98 -8.58 37.29
C THR A 25 11.70 -7.30 37.72
N GLY A 26 12.39 -7.38 38.87
CA GLY A 26 13.13 -6.27 39.45
C GLY A 26 14.48 -6.01 38.78
N ALA A 27 14.91 -4.75 38.82
CA ALA A 27 16.31 -4.34 38.72
C ALA A 27 16.58 -3.28 39.80
N ARG A 28 17.68 -3.47 40.55
CA ARG A 28 18.15 -2.66 41.68
C ARG A 28 18.99 -1.46 41.24
N HIS A 29 19.15 -0.54 42.21
CA HIS A 29 20.03 0.65 42.32
C HIS A 29 19.25 1.96 42.14
N GLY A 30 19.28 2.95 43.03
CA GLY A 30 19.98 3.22 44.29
C GLY A 30 19.93 4.74 44.50
N GLY A 31 19.71 5.22 45.73
CA GLY A 31 20.02 6.62 46.11
C GLY A 31 18.86 7.54 46.52
N SER A 32 18.80 7.80 47.83
CA SER A 32 18.49 9.08 48.52
C SER A 32 17.17 9.84 48.29
N ASN A 33 16.32 9.79 49.33
CA ASN A 33 15.86 10.92 50.17
C ASN A 33 15.45 12.27 49.50
N ARG A 34 14.13 12.60 49.51
CA ARG A 34 13.47 13.66 50.35
C ARG A 34 12.13 14.19 49.77
N LYS A 35 11.16 14.40 50.70
CA LYS A 35 9.93 15.24 50.67
C LYS A 35 8.78 14.71 49.79
N LEU A 36 7.62 14.26 50.26
CA LEU A 36 6.68 14.62 51.35
C LEU A 36 6.03 16.03 51.23
N ALA A 37 4.79 16.05 50.72
CA ALA A 37 3.70 17.01 50.96
C ALA A 37 2.41 16.37 50.38
N ILE A 38 1.57 15.66 51.15
CA ILE A 38 0.45 16.10 52.01
C ILE A 38 -0.64 16.90 51.27
N LEU A 39 -1.79 16.24 51.06
CA LEU A 39 -3.13 16.74 51.41
C LEU A 39 -4.13 15.56 51.43
N GLY A 40 -4.39 15.04 52.64
CA GLY A 40 -5.57 14.19 52.94
C GLY A 40 -6.81 15.08 53.09
N GLY A 41 -8.04 14.63 52.90
CA GLY A 41 -8.57 13.33 53.31
C GLY A 41 -9.04 13.42 54.76
N VAL A 42 -10.23 13.99 55.00
CA VAL A 42 -10.87 14.07 56.32
C VAL A 42 -11.68 12.80 56.56
N PHE A 43 -11.27 12.05 57.59
CA PHE A 43 -11.99 10.93 58.20
C PHE A 43 -12.95 11.45 59.28
N MET A 44 -14.13 10.83 59.37
CA MET A 44 -14.97 10.84 60.58
C MET A 44 -14.52 9.71 61.52
N ASN A 45 -14.38 10.07 62.80
CA ASN A 45 -14.23 9.20 63.98
C ASN A 45 -15.22 8.02 63.97
N GLY A 46 -14.97 6.83 64.49
CA GLY A 46 -14.08 6.37 65.56
C GLY A 46 -14.92 5.53 66.52
N LEU A 47 -14.58 4.26 66.75
CA LEU A 47 -14.88 3.53 68.00
C LEU A 47 -14.14 2.19 68.04
N TYR A 48 -13.44 2.03 69.15
CA TYR A 48 -12.66 0.90 69.64
C TYR A 48 -13.49 -0.35 69.92
N GLY A 49 -12.84 -1.52 69.96
CA GLY A 49 -13.24 -2.60 70.88
C GLY A 49 -12.96 -4.01 70.40
N TRP A 50 -11.88 -4.61 70.91
CA TRP A 50 -11.59 -6.04 70.90
C TRP A 50 -12.73 -6.90 71.49
N TYR A 51 -12.99 -8.09 70.95
CA TYR A 51 -12.91 -9.37 71.69
C TYR A 51 -13.04 -10.58 70.74
N SER A 52 -12.15 -11.54 70.96
CA SER A 52 -12.07 -12.87 70.36
C SER A 52 -13.06 -13.85 70.99
N ALA A 53 -13.71 -14.72 70.21
CA ALA A 53 -14.08 -16.08 70.65
C ALA A 53 -14.50 -16.99 69.49
N ARG A 54 -14.23 -18.27 69.70
CA ARG A 54 -14.31 -19.42 68.79
C ARG A 54 -15.73 -19.94 68.53
N ALA A 55 -15.83 -20.68 67.42
CA ALA A 55 -16.57 -21.93 67.22
C ALA A 55 -18.06 -21.91 66.86
N ARG A 56 -18.31 -22.55 65.70
CA ARG A 56 -19.37 -23.51 65.35
C ARG A 56 -20.82 -23.14 65.70
N GLY A 57 -21.61 -22.91 64.66
CA GLY A 57 -23.07 -23.00 64.74
C GLY A 57 -23.72 -22.54 63.45
N VAL A 58 -24.23 -23.48 62.67
CA VAL A 58 -25.12 -23.20 61.54
C VAL A 58 -26.36 -22.49 62.07
N PHE A 59 -26.55 -21.24 61.66
CA PHE A 59 -27.83 -20.55 61.76
C PHE A 59 -28.20 -20.04 60.38
N VAL A 60 -29.21 -20.69 59.80
CA VAL A 60 -29.92 -20.25 58.61
C VAL A 60 -30.70 -19.00 59.01
N LEU A 61 -30.24 -17.84 58.55
CA LEU A 61 -31.01 -16.60 58.59
C LEU A 61 -31.44 -16.26 57.18
N LEU A 62 -32.74 -16.42 56.96
CA LEU A 62 -33.47 -16.05 55.76
C LEU A 62 -33.41 -14.51 55.62
N ALA A 63 -32.44 -14.01 54.86
CA ALA A 63 -32.41 -12.62 54.43
C ALA A 63 -33.12 -12.51 53.08
N ILE A 64 -34.30 -11.91 53.09
CA ILE A 64 -35.02 -11.45 51.91
C ILE A 64 -34.12 -10.40 51.24
N VAL A 65 -33.41 -10.81 50.18
CA VAL A 65 -32.75 -9.88 49.27
C VAL A 65 -33.83 -9.36 48.34
N LEU A 66 -34.26 -8.12 48.58
CA LEU A 66 -34.96 -7.32 47.58
C LEU A 66 -34.07 -7.28 46.33
N ALA A 67 -34.47 -8.03 45.31
CA ALA A 67 -33.93 -7.91 43.97
C ALA A 67 -34.33 -6.53 43.42
N THR A 68 -33.53 -5.51 43.71
CA THR A 68 -33.46 -4.36 42.82
C THR A 68 -32.79 -4.84 41.54
N PRO A 69 -33.44 -4.74 40.37
CA PRO A 69 -32.74 -5.00 39.13
C PRO A 69 -31.65 -3.93 39.01
N PHE A 70 -30.39 -4.35 39.10
CA PHE A 70 -29.31 -3.59 38.49
C PHE A 70 -29.66 -3.49 37.01
N ALA A 71 -30.21 -2.35 36.60
CA ALA A 71 -30.27 -1.99 35.20
C ALA A 71 -28.85 -2.07 34.68
N ALA A 72 -28.55 -3.11 33.90
CA ALA A 72 -27.36 -3.14 33.08
C ALA A 72 -27.38 -1.83 32.29
N ALA A 73 -26.36 -0.99 32.46
CA ALA A 73 -26.24 0.24 31.70
C ALA A 73 -26.35 -0.15 30.22
N GLN A 74 -27.48 0.18 29.58
CA GLN A 74 -27.65 -0.03 28.16
C GLN A 74 -26.54 0.78 27.47
N SER A 75 -25.58 0.08 26.88
CA SER A 75 -24.59 0.73 26.05
C SER A 75 -25.30 1.29 24.83
N LEU A 76 -25.12 2.59 24.59
CA LEU A 76 -25.70 3.24 23.41
C LEU A 76 -25.07 2.64 22.13
N PRO A 77 -25.82 2.63 21.00
CA PRO A 77 -25.31 2.10 19.73
C PRO A 77 -24.01 2.79 19.30
N ALA A 78 -23.01 2.01 18.90
CA ALA A 78 -21.84 2.55 18.20
C ALA A 78 -22.19 2.73 16.72
N VAL A 79 -21.67 3.78 16.09
CA VAL A 79 -21.98 4.12 14.69
C VAL A 79 -20.74 4.44 13.88
N GLN A 80 -20.78 4.13 12.59
CA GLN A 80 -19.76 4.46 11.61
C GLN A 80 -20.31 5.42 10.56
N ALA A 81 -19.46 6.33 10.06
CA ALA A 81 -19.82 7.26 9.01
C ALA A 81 -19.34 6.78 7.63
N ARG A 82 -20.19 6.93 6.62
CA ARG A 82 -19.85 6.69 5.22
C ARG A 82 -20.20 7.90 4.38
N PHE A 83 -19.22 8.41 3.65
CA PHE A 83 -19.38 9.55 2.75
C PHE A 83 -19.85 9.09 1.36
N PHE A 84 -20.70 9.89 0.73
CA PHE A 84 -21.21 9.70 -0.61
C PHE A 84 -21.18 11.04 -1.38
N PRO A 85 -20.39 11.14 -2.46
CA PRO A 85 -19.39 10.16 -2.92
C PRO A 85 -18.26 9.93 -1.90
N ASP A 86 -17.58 8.77 -1.97
CA ASP A 86 -16.41 8.42 -1.15
C ASP A 86 -15.15 9.24 -1.54
N THR A 87 -15.21 9.93 -2.68
CA THR A 87 -14.28 10.96 -3.14
C THR A 87 -15.00 12.30 -3.23
N ILE A 88 -14.67 13.22 -2.33
CA ILE A 88 -15.24 14.56 -2.26
C ILE A 88 -14.40 15.50 -3.12
N ASP A 89 -14.93 15.90 -4.27
CA ASP A 89 -14.28 16.91 -5.12
C ASP A 89 -14.65 18.33 -4.68
N LEU A 90 -13.74 19.01 -3.97
CA LEU A 90 -13.91 20.40 -3.53
C LEU A 90 -13.63 21.43 -4.64
N ARG A 91 -13.16 21.00 -5.82
CA ARG A 91 -12.92 21.91 -6.96
C ARG A 91 -14.21 22.33 -7.65
N SER A 92 -15.31 21.61 -7.39
CA SER A 92 -16.65 21.92 -7.93
C SER A 92 -17.63 22.23 -6.79
N PRO A 93 -18.61 23.12 -7.00
CA PRO A 93 -19.72 23.28 -6.06
C PRO A 93 -20.54 21.98 -5.96
N GLY A 94 -21.35 21.85 -4.91
CA GLY A 94 -22.25 20.72 -4.69
C GLY A 94 -22.34 20.29 -3.23
N THR A 95 -22.97 19.14 -2.99
CA THR A 95 -23.15 18.58 -1.65
C THR A 95 -22.41 17.26 -1.48
N VAL A 96 -22.12 16.91 -0.23
CA VAL A 96 -21.65 15.60 0.21
C VAL A 96 -22.70 15.03 1.14
N THR A 97 -23.08 13.78 0.91
CA THR A 97 -23.97 13.04 1.79
C THR A 97 -23.14 12.21 2.76
N VAL A 98 -23.49 12.21 4.03
CA VAL A 98 -22.98 11.27 5.03
C VAL A 98 -24.10 10.38 5.51
N THR A 99 -23.86 9.07 5.47
CA THR A 99 -24.73 8.05 6.06
C THR A 99 -24.07 7.52 7.32
N LEU A 100 -24.82 7.47 8.42
CA LEU A 100 -24.42 6.81 9.66
C LEU A 100 -25.12 5.47 9.79
N THR A 101 -24.36 4.43 10.11
CA THR A 101 -24.86 3.06 10.29
C THR A 101 -24.38 2.52 11.64
N ALA A 102 -25.25 1.83 12.38
CA ALA A 102 -24.85 1.18 13.62
C ALA A 102 -23.86 0.05 13.36
N THR A 103 -22.77 0.05 14.11
CA THR A 103 -21.80 -1.06 14.18
C THR A 103 -22.08 -1.98 15.37
N SER A 104 -22.88 -1.53 16.33
CA SER A 104 -23.46 -2.34 17.41
C SER A 104 -24.77 -1.72 17.91
N GLY A 105 -25.70 -2.55 18.39
CA GLY A 105 -27.04 -2.09 18.81
C GLY A 105 -27.99 -1.80 17.63
N ASP A 106 -29.15 -1.20 17.93
CA ASP A 106 -30.15 -0.76 16.93
C ASP A 106 -30.39 0.75 17.08
N LEU A 107 -30.61 1.43 15.96
CA LEU A 107 -30.96 2.85 15.90
C LEU A 107 -32.47 3.08 15.95
N ALA A 108 -33.29 2.02 15.90
CA ALA A 108 -34.74 2.12 16.02
C ALA A 108 -35.13 2.81 17.34
N GLY A 109 -35.81 3.96 17.25
CA GLY A 109 -36.21 4.77 18.40
C GLY A 109 -35.14 5.74 18.93
N CYS A 110 -34.00 5.86 18.24
CA CYS A 110 -33.01 6.89 18.50
C CYS A 110 -33.27 8.15 17.66
N THR A 111 -32.98 9.32 18.22
CA THR A 111 -32.95 10.59 17.49
C THR A 111 -31.52 11.13 17.46
N LEU A 112 -31.16 11.74 16.34
CA LEU A 112 -29.85 12.35 16.14
C LEU A 112 -30.00 13.86 16.05
N ASN A 113 -29.30 14.57 16.93
CA ASN A 113 -29.32 16.02 17.00
C ASN A 113 -27.90 16.58 16.87
N ASN A 114 -27.81 17.85 16.45
CA ASN A 114 -26.55 18.62 16.42
C ASN A 114 -25.41 17.89 15.70
N LEU A 115 -25.66 17.41 14.48
CA LEU A 115 -24.66 16.68 13.70
C LEU A 115 -23.62 17.63 13.11
N HIS A 116 -22.34 17.38 13.34
CA HIS A 116 -21.26 18.26 12.93
C HIS A 116 -20.16 17.48 12.20
N ILE A 117 -19.61 18.09 11.16
CA ILE A 117 -18.33 17.67 10.55
C ILE A 117 -17.35 18.81 10.84
N GLY A 118 -16.61 18.70 11.95
CA GLY A 118 -15.91 19.85 12.54
C GLY A 118 -16.85 21.04 12.78
N PRO A 119 -16.44 22.31 12.65
CA PRO A 119 -17.30 23.46 12.94
C PRO A 119 -18.42 23.75 11.90
N ALA A 120 -18.63 22.88 10.89
CA ALA A 120 -19.70 23.05 9.91
C ALA A 120 -21.07 22.58 10.45
N THR A 121 -22.15 23.24 10.01
CA THR A 121 -23.54 23.01 10.48
C THR A 121 -24.32 22.12 9.50
N PRO A 122 -25.19 21.20 9.96
CA PRO A 122 -25.87 20.23 9.09
C PRO A 122 -27.17 20.76 8.48
N MET A 123 -27.63 20.16 7.38
CA MET A 123 -29.02 20.31 6.91
C MET A 123 -29.69 18.94 6.61
N PHE A 124 -30.80 18.70 7.35
CA PHE A 124 -31.85 17.66 7.30
C PHE A 124 -31.51 16.19 7.60
N VAL A 125 -32.43 15.54 8.35
CA VAL A 125 -32.39 14.15 8.88
C VAL A 125 -33.45 13.30 8.16
N GLY A 126 -33.10 12.06 7.78
CA GLY A 126 -34.01 11.10 7.11
C GLY A 126 -35.07 10.47 8.02
N THR A 127 -36.16 9.95 7.44
CA THR A 127 -37.44 9.67 8.13
C THR A 127 -37.68 8.21 8.54
N ASP A 128 -36.75 7.27 8.34
CA ASP A 128 -37.00 5.81 8.42
C ASP A 128 -36.28 5.05 9.55
N GLY A 129 -35.53 5.74 10.43
CA GLY A 129 -35.10 5.20 11.73
C GLY A 129 -34.01 4.12 11.73
N HIS A 130 -33.52 3.69 10.55
CA HIS A 130 -32.50 2.63 10.43
C HIS A 130 -31.12 3.14 9.98
N PHE A 131 -31.06 4.36 9.46
CA PHE A 131 -29.82 5.07 9.18
C PHE A 131 -30.06 6.57 9.35
N PHE A 132 -29.00 7.32 9.66
CA PHE A 132 -29.05 8.77 9.58
C PHE A 132 -28.37 9.23 8.30
N LYS A 133 -29.02 10.12 7.55
CA LYS A 133 -28.48 10.74 6.35
C LYS A 133 -28.42 12.25 6.56
N ALA A 134 -27.28 12.86 6.26
CA ALA A 134 -27.11 14.30 6.31
C ALA A 134 -26.37 14.80 5.07
N ALA A 135 -26.79 15.95 4.54
CA ALA A 135 -26.14 16.61 3.42
C ALA A 135 -25.37 17.84 3.90
N PHE A 136 -24.15 18.00 3.41
CA PHE A 136 -23.25 19.11 3.72
C PHE A 136 -22.84 19.80 2.43
N ASN A 137 -22.80 21.14 2.40
CA ASN A 137 -22.24 21.83 1.23
C ASN A 137 -20.73 21.63 1.22
N LYS A 138 -20.17 21.41 0.03
CA LYS A 138 -18.71 21.29 -0.16
C LYS A 138 -17.96 22.56 0.28
N SER A 139 -18.57 23.74 0.14
CA SER A 139 -18.01 25.01 0.61
C SER A 139 -17.73 25.00 2.12
N ASP A 140 -18.64 24.43 2.89
CA ASP A 140 -18.59 24.46 4.36
C ASP A 140 -17.52 23.49 4.89
N LEU A 141 -17.22 22.44 4.10
CA LEU A 141 -16.15 21.49 4.37
C LEU A 141 -14.75 22.04 4.04
N SER A 142 -14.64 22.97 3.09
CA SER A 142 -13.35 23.49 2.61
C SER A 142 -12.53 24.22 3.69
N ALA A 143 -13.21 24.85 4.66
CA ALA A 143 -12.58 25.57 5.78
C ALA A 143 -12.12 24.64 6.92
N VAL A 144 -12.63 23.41 6.96
CA VAL A 144 -12.52 22.51 8.12
C VAL A 144 -11.58 21.34 7.88
N LEU A 145 -11.54 20.85 6.65
CA LEU A 145 -10.69 19.72 6.30
C LEU A 145 -9.24 20.22 6.22
N PRO A 146 -8.31 19.78 7.10
CA PRO A 146 -6.91 20.17 7.01
C PRO A 146 -6.27 19.65 5.72
N ALA A 147 -5.00 19.98 5.48
CA ALA A 147 -4.22 19.65 4.28
C ALA A 147 -3.99 18.14 3.99
N PHE A 148 -4.82 17.24 4.52
CA PHE A 148 -4.70 15.79 4.32
C PHE A 148 -5.57 15.31 3.16
N ASP A 149 -5.03 14.39 2.35
CA ASP A 149 -5.68 13.77 1.19
C ASP A 149 -6.84 12.82 1.57
N SER A 150 -7.00 12.54 2.87
CA SER A 150 -8.12 11.80 3.46
C SER A 150 -8.76 12.57 4.63
N VAL A 151 -10.08 12.60 4.64
CA VAL A 151 -10.89 13.02 5.78
C VAL A 151 -10.94 11.85 6.74
N ASN A 152 -10.18 11.89 7.85
CA ASN A 152 -10.59 11.16 9.06
C ASN A 152 -11.71 11.97 9.69
N GLY A 153 -12.91 11.87 9.11
CA GLY A 153 -14.04 12.69 9.50
C GLY A 153 -14.56 12.20 10.82
N ILE A 154 -14.25 12.92 11.90
CA ILE A 154 -15.02 12.79 13.11
C ILE A 154 -16.35 13.48 12.82
N VAL A 155 -17.39 12.68 12.61
CA VAL A 155 -18.76 13.16 12.65
C VAL A 155 -19.17 13.15 14.11
N THR A 156 -19.33 14.32 14.72
CA THR A 156 -19.84 14.42 16.09
C THR A 156 -21.33 14.72 16.07
N GLY A 157 -22.04 14.23 17.09
CA GLY A 157 -23.44 14.58 17.26
C GLY A 157 -23.93 14.20 18.65
N THR A 158 -25.21 14.43 18.90
CA THR A 158 -25.90 13.91 20.07
C THR A 158 -26.84 12.81 19.65
N LEU A 159 -26.57 11.58 20.09
CA LEU A 159 -27.47 10.45 19.92
C LEU A 159 -28.34 10.34 21.17
N GLN A 160 -29.65 10.41 21.00
CA GLN A 160 -30.62 10.27 22.08
C GLN A 160 -31.49 9.04 21.83
N CYS A 161 -31.33 8.01 22.66
CA CYS A 161 -32.11 6.77 22.59
C CYS A 161 -32.82 6.55 23.92
N ASN A 162 -34.13 6.27 23.90
CA ASN A 162 -34.90 5.92 25.10
C ASN A 162 -34.73 6.89 26.29
N GLY A 163 -34.60 8.19 26.02
CA GLY A 163 -34.43 9.23 27.06
C GLY A 163 -32.99 9.43 27.56
N VAL A 164 -32.01 8.67 27.07
CA VAL A 164 -30.59 8.84 27.38
C VAL A 164 -29.89 9.54 26.22
N SER A 165 -29.21 10.65 26.50
CA SER A 165 -28.43 11.41 25.51
C SER A 165 -26.93 11.18 25.71
N SER A 166 -26.20 10.95 24.62
CA SER A 166 -24.73 10.89 24.65
C SER A 166 -24.11 11.58 23.45
N THR A 167 -22.87 12.03 23.63
CA THR A 167 -22.03 12.46 22.52
C THR A 167 -21.67 11.25 21.68
N MET A 168 -21.91 11.35 20.38
CA MET A 168 -21.54 10.36 19.39
C MET A 168 -20.32 10.86 18.62
N ILE A 169 -19.40 9.92 18.34
CA ILE A 169 -18.24 10.11 17.47
C ILE A 169 -18.32 8.98 16.44
N ALA A 170 -18.61 9.30 15.19
CA ALA A 170 -18.58 8.35 14.09
C ALA A 170 -17.35 8.63 13.22
N HIS A 171 -16.54 7.59 12.99
CA HIS A 171 -15.39 7.68 12.10
C HIS A 171 -15.79 7.28 10.70
N GLY A 172 -15.37 8.06 9.70
CA GLY A 172 -15.50 7.72 8.29
C GLY A 172 -14.31 8.25 7.51
N THR A 173 -13.94 7.56 6.43
CA THR A 173 -12.87 7.99 5.53
C THR A 173 -13.46 8.44 4.20
N ALA A 174 -13.10 9.65 3.75
CA ALA A 174 -13.35 10.11 2.39
C ALA A 174 -12.07 10.69 1.78
N ARG A 175 -11.83 10.48 0.49
CA ARG A 175 -10.75 11.17 -0.22
C ARG A 175 -11.18 12.58 -0.57
N VAL A 176 -10.31 13.57 -0.45
CA VAL A 176 -10.63 14.96 -0.81
C VAL A 176 -9.81 15.39 -2.02
N LEU A 177 -10.46 15.73 -3.12
CA LEU A 177 -9.80 16.40 -4.24
C LEU A 177 -9.87 17.91 -3.98
N LYS A 178 -8.77 18.47 -3.47
CA LYS A 178 -8.56 19.92 -3.42
C LYS A 178 -7.91 20.39 -4.72
N ALA A 179 -7.89 21.70 -4.95
CA ALA A 179 -6.97 22.29 -5.92
C ALA A 179 -5.57 21.76 -5.58
N THR A 180 -4.92 21.08 -6.54
CA THR A 180 -3.55 20.62 -6.35
C THR A 180 -2.71 21.81 -5.96
N THR A 181 -2.03 21.77 -4.82
CA THR A 181 -1.11 22.84 -4.43
C THR A 181 0.07 22.80 -5.40
N VAL A 182 -0.03 23.57 -6.48
CA VAL A 182 1.04 23.72 -7.47
C VAL A 182 2.10 24.62 -6.86
N ASN A 183 3.12 24.02 -6.26
CA ASN A 183 4.32 24.73 -5.81
C ASN A 183 5.39 24.64 -6.88
N ALA A 184 5.95 25.77 -7.31
CA ALA A 184 7.14 25.82 -8.14
C ALA A 184 8.30 26.41 -7.35
N THR A 185 9.50 25.87 -7.56
CA THR A 185 10.71 26.41 -6.92
C THR A 185 11.60 27.12 -7.94
N VAL A 186 11.75 26.55 -9.13
CA VAL A 186 12.66 27.08 -10.16
C VAL A 186 11.90 27.78 -11.30
N LYS A 187 10.77 27.20 -11.74
CA LYS A 187 10.00 27.71 -12.88
C LYS A 187 8.94 28.71 -12.43
N PRO A 188 8.62 29.72 -13.26
CA PRO A 188 7.56 30.67 -12.93
C PRO A 188 6.20 29.97 -12.87
N THR A 189 5.31 30.52 -12.06
CA THR A 189 3.89 30.14 -12.05
C THR A 189 3.06 31.20 -12.73
N MET A 190 1.88 30.79 -13.20
CA MET A 190 0.89 31.70 -13.76
C MET A 190 -0.51 31.34 -13.31
N THR A 191 -1.37 32.35 -13.22
CA THR A 191 -2.78 32.18 -12.84
C THR A 191 -3.65 32.44 -14.06
N ILE A 192 -4.39 31.42 -14.49
CA ILE A 192 -5.32 31.50 -15.61
C ILE A 192 -6.70 31.06 -15.13
N ALA A 193 -7.69 31.96 -15.24
CA ALA A 193 -9.05 31.73 -14.77
C ALA A 193 -9.11 31.21 -13.32
N GLY A 194 -8.32 31.81 -12.42
CA GLY A 194 -8.24 31.45 -11.00
C GLY A 194 -7.48 30.16 -10.68
N ASN A 195 -6.97 29.45 -11.69
CA ASN A 195 -6.18 28.23 -11.51
C ASN A 195 -4.68 28.52 -11.65
N LEU A 196 -3.87 27.90 -10.79
CA LEU A 196 -2.41 28.03 -10.80
C LEU A 196 -1.78 26.95 -11.69
N PHE A 197 -0.86 27.37 -12.55
CA PHE A 197 -0.08 26.51 -13.45
C PHE A 197 1.41 26.81 -13.34
N LYS A 198 2.24 25.85 -13.77
CA LYS A 198 3.67 26.06 -13.96
C LYS A 198 3.94 26.23 -15.45
N ASP A 199 4.66 27.30 -15.78
CA ASP A 199 5.28 27.45 -17.10
C ASP A 199 6.61 26.68 -17.09
N LEU A 200 6.50 25.37 -17.32
CA LEU A 200 7.60 24.41 -17.18
C LEU A 200 8.68 24.63 -18.24
N ASN A 201 8.32 25.17 -19.41
CA ASN A 201 9.31 25.49 -20.45
C ASN A 201 9.76 26.97 -20.46
N GLY A 202 9.10 27.85 -19.70
CA GLY A 202 9.48 29.24 -19.54
C GLY A 202 9.13 30.12 -20.73
N ASN A 203 8.10 29.79 -21.51
CA ASN A 203 7.70 30.55 -22.70
C ASN A 203 6.62 31.63 -22.44
N GLY A 204 6.15 31.75 -21.19
CA GLY A 204 5.14 32.72 -20.79
C GLY A 204 3.70 32.37 -21.21
N GLN A 205 3.46 31.15 -21.68
CA GLN A 205 2.14 30.64 -22.09
C GLN A 205 1.81 29.35 -21.35
N LEU A 206 0.51 29.01 -21.27
CA LEU A 206 0.09 27.71 -20.76
C LEU A 206 0.04 26.72 -21.93
N ASP A 207 1.07 25.89 -22.03
CA ASP A 207 1.11 24.83 -23.04
C ASP A 207 0.23 23.62 -22.65
N PRO A 208 -0.27 22.84 -23.63
CA PRO A 208 -1.14 21.70 -23.32
C PRO A 208 -0.55 20.71 -22.32
N TYR A 209 0.75 20.39 -22.38
CA TYR A 209 1.36 19.47 -21.41
C TYR A 209 1.40 20.00 -19.96
N GLU A 210 1.40 21.32 -19.78
CA GLU A 210 1.40 22.01 -18.48
C GLU A 210 -0.02 22.12 -17.91
N ASP A 211 -1.04 22.12 -18.77
CA ASP A 211 -2.43 22.20 -18.38
C ASP A 211 -2.93 20.85 -17.81
N TRP A 212 -2.88 20.73 -16.49
CA TRP A 212 -3.34 19.55 -15.75
C TRP A 212 -4.84 19.25 -15.89
N ARG A 213 -5.62 20.16 -16.48
CA ARG A 213 -7.06 19.94 -16.76
C ARG A 213 -7.28 19.13 -18.04
N LEU A 214 -6.29 19.10 -18.95
CA LEU A 214 -6.41 18.35 -20.20
C LEU A 214 -6.22 16.85 -19.99
N PRO A 215 -6.83 15.99 -20.84
CA PRO A 215 -6.62 14.55 -20.79
C PRO A 215 -5.13 14.17 -20.88
N VAL A 216 -4.72 13.15 -20.14
CA VAL A 216 -3.32 12.68 -20.11
C VAL A 216 -2.76 12.41 -21.50
N ALA A 217 -3.55 11.80 -22.40
CA ALA A 217 -3.12 11.52 -23.77
C ALA A 217 -2.75 12.80 -24.53
N GLN A 218 -3.56 13.86 -24.42
CA GLN A 218 -3.28 15.14 -25.07
C GLN A 218 -2.01 15.80 -24.51
N ARG A 219 -1.81 15.71 -23.19
CA ARG A 219 -0.61 16.22 -22.52
C ARG A 219 0.65 15.46 -22.94
N VAL A 220 0.54 14.14 -23.09
CA VAL A 220 1.64 13.27 -23.54
C VAL A 220 2.01 13.56 -24.99
N GLU A 221 1.05 13.65 -25.91
CA GLU A 221 1.31 13.97 -27.31
C GLU A 221 2.01 15.33 -27.48
N ASP A 222 1.51 16.37 -26.80
CA ASP A 222 2.13 17.69 -26.82
C ASP A 222 3.56 17.65 -26.23
N LEU A 223 3.77 17.00 -25.09
CA LEU A 223 5.10 16.86 -24.49
C LEU A 223 6.08 16.12 -25.43
N LEU A 224 5.67 14.98 -26.00
CA LEU A 224 6.51 14.17 -26.89
C LEU A 224 6.89 14.91 -28.17
N SER A 225 6.01 15.79 -28.67
CA SER A 225 6.28 16.63 -29.84
C SER A 225 7.36 17.69 -29.55
N ARG A 226 7.46 18.13 -28.29
CA ARG A 226 8.41 19.15 -27.82
C ARG A 226 9.75 18.55 -27.41
N MET A 227 9.81 17.26 -27.13
CA MET A 227 11.01 16.57 -26.66
C MET A 227 12.03 16.34 -27.77
N THR A 228 13.29 16.67 -27.47
CA THR A 228 14.47 16.24 -28.21
C THR A 228 14.67 14.73 -28.09
N LEU A 229 15.50 14.16 -28.97
CA LEU A 229 15.88 12.75 -28.88
C LEU A 229 16.55 12.43 -27.53
N ALA A 230 17.42 13.30 -27.04
CA ALA A 230 18.10 13.11 -25.76
C ALA A 230 17.11 13.04 -24.58
N GLU A 231 16.08 13.89 -24.57
CA GLU A 231 15.03 13.83 -23.54
C GLU A 231 14.21 12.53 -23.64
N LYS A 232 13.93 12.05 -24.86
CA LYS A 232 13.23 10.77 -25.08
C LYS A 232 14.05 9.59 -24.58
N VAL A 233 15.34 9.55 -24.91
CA VAL A 233 16.28 8.52 -24.43
C VAL A 233 16.42 8.57 -22.91
N GLY A 234 16.55 9.76 -22.32
CA GLY A 234 16.63 9.93 -20.86
C GLY A 234 15.42 9.38 -20.10
N LEU A 235 14.21 9.47 -20.67
CA LEU A 235 13.01 8.84 -20.11
C LEU A 235 13.03 7.31 -20.16
N MET A 236 13.79 6.73 -21.08
CA MET A 236 13.93 5.27 -21.22
C MET A 236 14.99 4.69 -20.28
N HIS A 237 15.73 5.54 -19.57
CA HIS A 237 16.79 5.12 -18.64
C HIS A 237 16.28 5.15 -17.20
N ILE A 238 16.52 4.04 -16.49
CA ILE A 238 16.30 3.94 -15.05
C ILE A 238 17.62 3.59 -14.38
N VAL A 239 18.08 4.42 -13.45
CA VAL A 239 19.42 4.29 -12.87
C VAL A 239 19.37 4.19 -11.36
N SER A 240 20.29 3.41 -10.80
CA SER A 240 20.55 3.42 -9.37
C SER A 240 21.16 4.76 -8.96
N PHE A 241 20.62 5.38 -7.91
CA PHE A 241 21.03 6.71 -7.46
C PHE A 241 21.02 6.80 -5.94
N SER A 242 22.06 7.42 -5.38
CA SER A 242 22.24 7.58 -3.93
C SER A 242 22.48 9.05 -3.58
N GLN A 243 22.61 9.35 -2.28
CA GLN A 243 22.88 10.71 -1.79
C GLN A 243 24.20 11.31 -2.31
N THR A 244 25.15 10.48 -2.75
CA THR A 244 26.43 10.91 -3.34
C THR A 244 26.42 10.93 -4.87
N GLY A 245 25.26 10.67 -5.49
CA GLY A 245 25.10 10.62 -6.93
C GLY A 245 25.30 11.97 -7.60
N ASN A 246 25.81 11.96 -8.84
CA ASN A 246 26.02 13.17 -9.63
C ASN A 246 24.71 13.63 -10.28
N LEU A 247 24.19 14.78 -9.86
CA LEU A 247 22.94 15.37 -10.37
C LEU A 247 23.00 15.77 -11.85
N ASN A 248 24.18 15.83 -12.47
CA ASN A 248 24.34 16.10 -13.90
C ASN A 248 23.63 15.06 -14.79
N ILE A 249 23.37 13.84 -14.29
CA ILE A 249 22.59 12.86 -15.05
C ILE A 249 21.16 13.36 -15.34
N ILE A 250 20.61 14.21 -14.48
CA ILE A 250 19.27 14.79 -14.64
C ILE A 250 19.33 15.87 -15.72
N GLN A 251 20.30 16.78 -15.64
CA GLN A 251 20.39 17.94 -16.52
C GLN A 251 21.00 17.65 -17.88
N ASN A 252 22.01 16.79 -17.96
CA ASN A 252 22.76 16.52 -19.20
C ASN A 252 22.28 15.25 -19.89
N GLN A 253 22.01 14.18 -19.14
CA GLN A 253 21.56 12.90 -19.69
C GLN A 253 20.03 12.76 -19.71
N GLN A 254 19.31 13.77 -19.23
CA GLN A 254 17.84 13.82 -19.22
C GLN A 254 17.17 12.65 -18.47
N ILE A 255 17.87 12.00 -17.54
CA ILE A 255 17.34 10.86 -16.80
C ILE A 255 16.25 11.33 -15.83
N ARG A 256 15.13 10.60 -15.78
CA ARG A 256 13.99 10.92 -14.90
C ARG A 256 13.61 9.81 -13.93
N TYR A 257 14.02 8.56 -14.15
CA TYR A 257 13.71 7.46 -13.24
C TYR A 257 14.94 7.12 -12.40
N LEU A 258 14.84 7.37 -11.09
CA LEU A 258 15.94 7.17 -10.14
C LEU A 258 15.54 6.10 -9.13
N THR A 259 16.24 4.97 -9.18
CA THR A 259 16.11 3.90 -8.20
C THR A 259 16.96 4.25 -7.00
N LEU A 260 16.31 4.51 -5.86
CA LEU A 260 17.00 4.93 -4.65
C LEU A 260 17.91 3.79 -4.12
N ARG A 261 19.14 4.16 -3.76
CA ARG A 261 20.15 3.31 -3.15
C ARG A 261 20.77 4.01 -1.96
N GLY A 262 21.08 3.25 -0.93
CA GLY A 262 21.54 3.78 0.35
C GLY A 262 20.37 4.38 1.15
N GLY A 263 20.40 4.16 2.46
CA GLY A 263 19.34 4.65 3.35
C GLY A 263 19.40 6.17 3.55
N PHE A 264 18.28 6.71 4.04
CA PHE A 264 18.21 8.05 4.62
C PHE A 264 18.19 7.93 6.14
N ALA A 265 18.69 8.95 6.85
CA ALA A 265 18.68 8.94 8.31
C ALA A 265 17.26 9.06 8.89
N THR A 266 16.39 9.84 8.25
CA THR A 266 15.00 10.06 8.65
C THR A 266 14.10 10.24 7.43
N ALA A 267 12.79 10.06 7.60
CA ALA A 267 11.80 10.32 6.54
C ALA A 267 11.82 11.79 6.08
N GLY A 268 12.05 12.72 7.00
CA GLY A 268 12.21 14.15 6.68
C GLY A 268 13.46 14.42 5.85
N ALA A 269 14.59 13.77 6.16
CA ALA A 269 15.81 13.88 5.36
C ALA A 269 15.63 13.32 3.94
N ALA A 270 14.89 12.22 3.80
CA ALA A 270 14.50 11.69 2.49
C ALA A 270 13.65 12.70 1.71
N ALA A 271 12.57 13.20 2.31
CA ALA A 271 11.67 14.18 1.68
C ALA A 271 12.42 15.43 1.21
N SER A 272 13.28 16.01 2.08
CA SER A 272 14.09 17.18 1.72
C SER A 272 15.02 16.90 0.55
N SER A 273 15.75 15.78 0.59
CA SER A 273 16.72 15.42 -0.47
C SER A 273 16.02 15.18 -1.81
N LEU A 274 14.91 14.43 -1.82
CA LEU A 274 14.16 14.15 -3.05
C LEU A 274 13.51 15.42 -3.61
N ASN A 275 13.05 16.33 -2.76
CA ASN A 275 12.57 17.63 -3.20
C ASN A 275 13.68 18.47 -3.81
N ASP A 276 14.88 18.46 -3.25
CA ASP A 276 16.03 19.17 -3.83
C ASP A 276 16.40 18.63 -5.21
N TRP A 277 16.34 17.31 -5.40
CA TRP A 277 16.57 16.70 -6.72
C TRP A 277 15.45 17.01 -7.71
N GLN A 278 14.19 17.12 -7.25
CA GLN A 278 13.09 17.59 -8.08
C GLN A 278 13.29 19.03 -8.55
N LYS A 279 13.88 19.91 -7.73
CA LYS A 279 14.22 21.29 -8.16
C LYS A 279 15.19 21.26 -9.35
N VAL A 280 16.17 20.35 -9.34
CA VAL A 280 17.11 20.18 -10.47
C VAL A 280 16.36 19.79 -11.75
N ALA A 281 15.42 18.84 -11.66
CA ALA A 281 14.62 18.42 -12.81
C ALA A 281 13.65 19.52 -13.28
N GLU A 282 13.03 20.25 -12.35
CA GLU A 282 12.18 21.41 -12.65
C GLU A 282 12.95 22.48 -13.41
N GLY A 283 14.24 22.68 -13.11
CA GLY A 283 15.12 23.62 -13.83
C GLY A 283 15.49 23.21 -15.26
N THR A 284 15.14 22.00 -15.71
CA THR A 284 15.43 21.56 -17.09
C THR A 284 14.53 22.27 -18.11
N ARG A 285 14.87 22.14 -19.40
CA ARG A 285 14.19 22.85 -20.49
C ARG A 285 12.68 22.65 -20.50
N LEU A 286 12.20 21.43 -20.27
CA LEU A 286 10.76 21.10 -20.25
C LEU A 286 10.21 20.84 -18.84
N GLY A 287 11.03 21.01 -17.79
CA GLY A 287 10.62 20.79 -16.40
C GLY A 287 10.03 19.40 -16.10
N ILE A 288 10.37 18.37 -16.90
CA ILE A 288 9.84 17.01 -16.74
C ILE A 288 10.29 16.46 -15.38
N PRO A 289 9.38 16.01 -14.49
CA PRO A 289 9.72 15.62 -13.13
C PRO A 289 10.45 14.28 -13.06
N LEU A 290 11.17 14.08 -11.96
CA LEU A 290 11.71 12.79 -11.56
C LEU A 290 10.62 11.85 -11.03
N VAL A 291 10.84 10.56 -11.22
CA VAL A 291 10.12 9.46 -10.59
C VAL A 291 11.13 8.68 -9.75
N PHE A 292 11.04 8.82 -8.44
CA PHE A 292 11.84 8.04 -7.51
C PHE A 292 11.19 6.68 -7.27
N ASN A 293 11.94 5.63 -7.52
CA ASN A 293 11.50 4.26 -7.31
C ASN A 293 12.38 3.51 -6.30
N SER A 294 11.80 2.51 -5.64
CA SER A 294 12.53 1.66 -4.69
C SER A 294 12.04 0.22 -4.76
N ASN A 295 12.88 -0.74 -4.39
CA ASN A 295 12.43 -2.06 -3.99
C ASN A 295 11.56 -1.97 -2.71
N PRO A 296 10.75 -2.99 -2.37
CA PRO A 296 9.95 -2.99 -1.15
C PRO A 296 10.77 -2.68 0.11
N LEU A 297 10.26 -1.77 0.95
CA LEU A 297 10.93 -1.24 2.15
C LEU A 297 10.19 -1.57 3.45
N ASN A 298 8.96 -2.08 3.37
CA ASN A 298 8.10 -2.33 4.54
C ASN A 298 8.10 -3.80 5.00
N ASN A 299 9.07 -4.64 4.61
CA ASN A 299 9.10 -6.05 5.00
C ASN A 299 10.45 -6.50 5.58
N LEU A 300 10.39 -7.37 6.59
CA LEU A 300 11.57 -8.02 7.17
C LEU A 300 12.34 -8.82 6.11
N GLY A 301 13.63 -8.53 5.95
CA GLY A 301 14.53 -9.27 5.06
C GLY A 301 14.27 -9.10 3.56
N GLY A 302 13.51 -8.07 3.15
CA GLY A 302 13.07 -7.85 1.77
C GLY A 302 14.10 -7.25 0.80
N GLY A 303 15.27 -6.87 1.30
CA GLY A 303 16.42 -6.48 0.49
C GLY A 303 17.48 -7.55 0.49
N ASN A 304 18.13 -7.78 -0.65
CA ASN A 304 19.44 -8.43 -0.60
C ASN A 304 20.33 -7.56 0.29
N ALA A 305 20.80 -8.07 1.43
CA ALA A 305 21.62 -7.31 2.38
C ALA A 305 22.88 -6.71 1.74
N VAL A 306 23.29 -7.27 0.58
CA VAL A 306 24.40 -6.80 -0.25
C VAL A 306 24.06 -5.54 -1.07
N PHE A 307 22.81 -5.40 -1.55
CA PHE A 307 22.40 -4.28 -2.45
C PHE A 307 21.47 -3.26 -1.79
N GLU A 308 20.82 -3.65 -0.70
CA GLU A 308 19.88 -2.83 0.06
C GLU A 308 20.21 -2.92 1.56
N PRO A 309 21.43 -2.55 2.01
CA PRO A 309 21.76 -2.55 3.43
C PRO A 309 20.86 -1.52 4.12
N GLY A 310 19.97 -1.98 5.01
CA GLY A 310 19.08 -1.13 5.78
C GLY A 310 17.67 -0.94 5.23
N GLY A 311 17.18 -1.86 4.37
CA GLY A 311 15.82 -1.85 3.82
C GLY A 311 14.76 -1.33 4.79
N GLY A 312 14.44 -0.04 4.68
CA GLY A 312 13.48 0.68 5.52
C GLY A 312 13.70 0.64 7.04
N THR A 313 14.73 -0.03 7.57
CA THR A 313 14.86 -0.27 9.02
C THR A 313 15.06 1.05 9.75
N GLY A 314 14.00 1.50 10.44
CA GLY A 314 13.96 2.78 11.17
C GLY A 314 13.28 3.93 10.43
N LEU A 315 12.94 3.79 9.14
CA LEU A 315 12.23 4.83 8.36
C LEU A 315 10.73 4.56 8.21
N PHE A 316 10.36 3.30 8.05
CA PHE A 316 9.01 2.87 7.68
C PHE A 316 8.51 1.77 8.61
N SER A 317 7.20 1.54 8.63
CA SER A 317 6.63 0.43 9.39
C SER A 317 7.15 -0.91 8.86
N VAL A 318 7.48 -1.81 9.77
CA VAL A 318 8.07 -3.11 9.46
C VAL A 318 7.00 -4.19 9.57
N TRP A 319 6.79 -4.92 8.47
CA TRP A 319 5.80 -6.00 8.35
C TRP A 319 6.46 -7.36 8.12
N PRO A 320 5.72 -8.47 8.27
CA PRO A 320 6.21 -9.78 7.88
C PRO A 320 6.77 -9.82 6.45
N GLY A 321 7.70 -10.75 6.21
CA GLY A 321 8.17 -11.07 4.85
C GLY A 321 7.01 -11.53 3.95
N THR A 322 7.23 -11.61 2.64
CA THR A 322 6.15 -11.93 1.67
C THR A 322 5.47 -13.27 1.94
N LEU A 323 6.23 -14.29 2.36
CA LEU A 323 5.65 -15.57 2.78
C LEU A 323 4.80 -15.45 4.06
N GLY A 324 5.22 -14.60 5.01
CA GLY A 324 4.44 -14.33 6.22
C GLY A 324 3.14 -13.58 5.91
N MET A 325 3.19 -12.62 4.99
CA MET A 325 1.99 -11.95 4.48
C MET A 325 1.07 -12.95 3.77
N ALA A 326 1.62 -13.86 2.96
CA ALA A 326 0.83 -14.89 2.29
C ALA A 326 0.17 -15.88 3.26
N ALA A 327 0.87 -16.25 4.34
CA ALA A 327 0.37 -17.16 5.37
C ALA A 327 -0.87 -16.62 6.11
N THR A 328 -1.14 -15.31 6.05
CA THR A 328 -2.38 -14.73 6.59
C THR A 328 -3.61 -15.17 5.80
N ASN A 329 -3.45 -15.47 4.50
CA ASN A 329 -4.53 -15.72 3.55
C ASN A 329 -5.65 -14.67 3.64
N ASP A 330 -5.29 -13.41 3.89
CA ASP A 330 -6.22 -12.30 4.08
C ASP A 330 -5.91 -11.17 3.07
N PRO A 331 -6.60 -11.17 1.90
CA PRO A 331 -6.40 -10.14 0.88
C PRO A 331 -6.76 -8.73 1.35
N GLN A 332 -7.64 -8.58 2.35
CA GLN A 332 -8.01 -7.27 2.88
C GLN A 332 -6.88 -6.74 3.76
N LEU A 333 -6.33 -7.55 4.67
CA LEU A 333 -5.17 -7.19 5.47
C LEU A 333 -3.97 -6.80 4.60
N ILE A 334 -3.75 -7.52 3.49
CA ILE A 334 -2.68 -7.22 2.52
C ILE A 334 -2.92 -5.87 1.81
N LYS A 335 -4.17 -5.56 1.48
CA LYS A 335 -4.52 -4.27 0.91
C LYS A 335 -4.31 -3.14 1.93
N ASP A 336 -4.71 -3.33 3.18
CA ASP A 336 -4.53 -2.36 4.25
C ASP A 336 -3.04 -2.08 4.49
N PHE A 337 -2.22 -3.13 4.52
CA PHE A 337 -0.75 -3.02 4.50
C PHE A 337 -0.25 -2.13 3.35
N ALA A 338 -0.67 -2.42 2.12
CA ALA A 338 -0.22 -1.68 0.95
C ALA A 338 -0.67 -0.21 0.99
N GLU A 339 -1.83 0.10 1.57
CA GLU A 339 -2.32 1.47 1.75
C GLU A 339 -1.53 2.25 2.81
N ILE A 340 -1.13 1.59 3.90
CA ILE A 340 -0.24 2.17 4.92
C ILE A 340 1.13 2.46 4.31
N ALA A 341 1.73 1.47 3.64
CA ALA A 341 3.02 1.63 2.96
C ALA A 341 2.98 2.72 1.88
N ARG A 342 1.88 2.82 1.11
CA ARG A 342 1.64 3.89 0.14
C ARG A 342 1.72 5.28 0.79
N ALA A 343 1.06 5.47 1.92
CA ALA A 343 1.07 6.76 2.63
C ALA A 343 2.47 7.13 3.13
N GLU A 344 3.18 6.16 3.69
CA GLU A 344 4.56 6.34 4.17
C GLU A 344 5.53 6.71 3.03
N TRP A 345 5.46 6.01 1.89
CA TRP A 345 6.33 6.25 0.75
C TRP A 345 6.10 7.64 0.15
N ARG A 346 4.83 8.04 0.02
CA ARG A 346 4.47 9.38 -0.44
C ARG A 346 5.02 10.48 0.45
N ALA A 347 5.02 10.29 1.76
CA ALA A 347 5.55 11.26 2.71
C ALA A 347 7.05 11.56 2.51
N THR A 348 7.78 10.61 1.91
CA THR A 348 9.22 10.78 1.59
C THR A 348 9.49 11.24 0.16
N GLY A 349 8.47 11.26 -0.71
CA GLY A 349 8.63 11.59 -2.13
C GLY A 349 8.84 10.38 -3.05
N ILE A 350 8.90 9.15 -2.54
CA ILE A 350 8.90 7.95 -3.38
C ILE A 350 7.57 7.86 -4.13
N ARG A 351 7.61 7.61 -5.45
CA ARG A 351 6.40 7.57 -6.30
C ARG A 351 6.19 6.24 -7.02
N LYS A 352 7.13 5.30 -6.91
CA LYS A 352 7.08 4.04 -7.63
C LYS A 352 7.73 2.88 -6.87
N ASN A 353 7.13 1.70 -6.95
CA ASN A 353 7.62 0.45 -6.38
C ASN A 353 8.17 -0.47 -7.48
N TYR A 354 9.34 -1.04 -7.21
CA TYR A 354 9.91 -2.19 -7.91
C TYR A 354 9.51 -3.47 -7.21
N GLY A 355 8.22 -3.73 -7.24
CA GLY A 355 7.63 -4.88 -6.60
C GLY A 355 6.11 -4.87 -6.68
N TYR A 356 5.47 -5.87 -6.07
CA TYR A 356 6.14 -7.02 -5.44
C TYR A 356 6.60 -8.08 -6.47
N GLN A 357 7.47 -8.99 -6.01
CA GLN A 357 7.83 -10.19 -6.77
C GLN A 357 6.70 -11.22 -6.63
N VAL A 358 6.04 -11.57 -7.73
CA VAL A 358 4.79 -12.36 -7.72
C VAL A 358 4.95 -13.76 -8.30
N ASP A 359 6.18 -14.13 -8.65
CA ASP A 359 6.58 -15.43 -9.17
C ASP A 359 6.00 -16.60 -8.37
N VAL A 360 5.52 -17.65 -9.04
CA VAL A 360 5.05 -18.86 -8.34
C VAL A 360 6.24 -19.77 -8.03
N ALA A 361 6.57 -19.97 -6.76
CA ALA A 361 7.77 -20.72 -6.32
C ALA A 361 7.61 -22.25 -6.46
N THR A 362 7.60 -22.77 -7.69
CA THR A 362 7.46 -24.21 -7.99
C THR A 362 8.74 -25.01 -7.77
N GLU A 363 9.91 -24.36 -7.71
CA GLU A 363 11.18 -24.97 -7.29
C GLU A 363 11.52 -24.51 -5.86
N PRO A 364 11.38 -25.36 -4.82
CA PRO A 364 11.60 -24.95 -3.43
C PRO A 364 13.08 -24.68 -3.10
N ARG A 365 14.04 -25.16 -3.89
CA ARG A 365 15.47 -24.81 -3.71
C ARG A 365 15.80 -23.41 -4.24
N TRP A 366 14.89 -22.81 -5.00
CA TRP A 366 15.11 -21.49 -5.59
C TRP A 366 15.34 -20.45 -4.51
N THR A 367 16.51 -19.83 -4.54
CA THR A 367 17.03 -18.94 -3.48
C THR A 367 16.16 -17.71 -3.21
N ARG A 368 15.32 -17.33 -4.17
CA ARG A 368 14.40 -16.18 -4.08
C ARG A 368 12.94 -16.58 -3.83
N ASN A 369 12.67 -17.85 -3.47
CA ASN A 369 11.32 -18.28 -3.08
C ASN A 369 10.76 -17.47 -1.88
N ARG A 370 11.64 -17.05 -0.97
CA ARG A 370 11.30 -16.25 0.22
C ARG A 370 10.90 -14.81 -0.08
N THR A 371 11.15 -14.32 -1.30
CA THR A 371 10.82 -12.95 -1.71
C THR A 371 9.53 -12.88 -2.53
N THR A 372 8.82 -13.99 -2.68
CA THR A 372 7.48 -14.05 -3.27
C THR A 372 6.44 -14.56 -2.25
N PHE A 373 5.21 -14.76 -2.70
CA PHE A 373 4.04 -15.13 -1.89
C PHE A 373 3.81 -16.64 -1.80
N GLY A 374 4.69 -17.44 -2.41
CA GLY A 374 4.70 -18.91 -2.27
C GLY A 374 4.42 -19.63 -3.58
N GLU A 375 4.01 -20.89 -3.44
CA GLU A 375 3.81 -21.85 -4.55
C GLU A 375 2.40 -21.87 -5.13
N GLY A 376 1.43 -21.21 -4.47
CA GLY A 376 0.02 -21.23 -4.88
C GLY A 376 -0.32 -20.14 -5.90
N PRO A 377 -0.61 -20.46 -7.19
CA PRO A 377 -0.85 -19.45 -8.21
C PRO A 377 -2.04 -18.53 -7.90
N GLN A 378 -3.14 -19.09 -7.40
CA GLN A 378 -4.36 -18.34 -7.09
C GLN A 378 -4.20 -17.46 -5.84
N LEU A 379 -3.47 -17.95 -4.84
CA LEU A 379 -3.11 -17.14 -3.67
C LEU A 379 -2.24 -15.96 -4.11
N ASN A 380 -1.18 -16.22 -4.89
CA ASN A 380 -0.31 -15.17 -5.42
C ASN A 380 -1.09 -14.14 -6.25
N ALA A 381 -2.05 -14.58 -7.08
CA ALA A 381 -2.91 -13.68 -7.85
C ALA A 381 -3.80 -12.80 -6.96
N SER A 382 -4.46 -13.38 -5.97
CA SER A 382 -5.30 -12.64 -5.01
C SER A 382 -4.49 -11.56 -4.29
N ILE A 383 -3.31 -11.95 -3.79
CA ILE A 383 -2.37 -11.04 -3.11
C ILE A 383 -1.87 -9.95 -4.05
N THR A 384 -1.50 -10.32 -5.28
CA THR A 384 -1.00 -9.39 -6.30
C THR A 384 -2.03 -8.31 -6.59
N ARG A 385 -3.30 -8.69 -6.76
CA ARG A 385 -4.40 -7.73 -6.94
C ARG A 385 -4.51 -6.77 -5.76
N SER A 386 -4.49 -7.29 -4.53
CA SER A 386 -4.56 -6.45 -3.32
C SER A 386 -3.38 -5.48 -3.20
N ILE A 387 -2.16 -5.92 -3.48
CA ILE A 387 -0.96 -5.07 -3.47
C ILE A 387 -1.06 -3.97 -4.54
N VAL A 388 -1.43 -4.32 -5.78
CA VAL A 388 -1.54 -3.33 -6.87
C VAL A 388 -2.60 -2.28 -6.53
N LEU A 389 -3.80 -2.70 -6.12
CA LEU A 389 -4.88 -1.77 -5.78
C LEU A 389 -4.59 -0.97 -4.49
N GLY A 390 -3.91 -1.57 -3.51
CA GLY A 390 -3.52 -0.88 -2.28
C GLY A 390 -2.51 0.23 -2.53
N PHE A 391 -1.45 -0.02 -3.31
CA PHE A 391 -0.44 0.99 -3.61
C PHE A 391 -0.87 1.99 -4.71
N GLN A 392 -1.50 1.54 -5.79
CA GLN A 392 -1.88 2.43 -6.90
C GLN A 392 -3.26 3.06 -6.72
N GLY A 393 -4.20 2.36 -6.09
CA GLY A 393 -5.63 2.62 -6.30
C GLY A 393 -6.12 2.04 -7.63
N GLN A 394 -7.40 2.30 -7.96
CA GLN A 394 -8.03 1.84 -9.20
C GLN A 394 -7.43 2.49 -10.45
N GLN A 395 -6.96 3.72 -10.29
CA GLN A 395 -6.30 4.51 -11.34
C GLN A 395 -5.15 5.27 -10.70
N LEU A 396 -4.07 5.49 -11.46
CA LEU A 396 -2.97 6.32 -11.00
C LEU A 396 -3.44 7.76 -10.79
N GLY A 397 -3.11 8.30 -9.63
CA GLY A 397 -3.43 9.67 -9.24
C GLY A 397 -2.41 10.24 -8.24
N PRO A 398 -2.71 11.41 -7.66
CA PRO A 398 -1.83 12.09 -6.71
C PRO A 398 -1.45 11.21 -5.51
N ASP A 399 -2.34 10.30 -5.12
CA ASP A 399 -2.17 9.43 -3.96
C ASP A 399 -1.52 8.08 -4.24
N SER A 400 -1.12 7.84 -5.49
CA SER A 400 -0.63 6.54 -5.91
C SER A 400 0.87 6.40 -5.75
N ILE A 401 1.29 5.19 -5.42
CA ILE A 401 2.63 4.66 -5.70
C ILE A 401 2.50 3.69 -6.89
N ALA A 402 3.04 4.08 -8.03
CA ALA A 402 3.02 3.29 -9.25
C ALA A 402 3.74 1.94 -9.05
N GLN A 403 3.20 0.82 -9.53
CA GLN A 403 3.77 -0.52 -9.33
C GLN A 403 4.51 -1.03 -10.55
N THR A 404 5.54 -1.83 -10.29
CA THR A 404 6.30 -2.58 -11.30
C THR A 404 6.32 -4.02 -10.86
N ILE A 405 5.35 -4.80 -11.35
CA ILE A 405 5.20 -6.20 -10.97
C ILE A 405 6.29 -7.01 -11.67
N LYS A 406 6.91 -7.92 -10.92
CA LYS A 406 8.13 -8.60 -11.36
C LYS A 406 8.16 -10.06 -10.89
N HIS A 407 8.98 -10.93 -11.50
CA HIS A 407 9.74 -10.70 -12.74
C HIS A 407 9.10 -11.52 -13.85
N PHE A 408 8.58 -10.86 -14.87
CA PHE A 408 7.83 -11.52 -15.94
C PHE A 408 8.73 -12.36 -16.84
N PRO A 409 8.34 -13.58 -17.25
CA PRO A 409 7.03 -14.24 -17.02
C PRO A 409 6.96 -15.16 -15.78
N GLY A 410 7.94 -15.09 -14.89
CA GLY A 410 8.05 -15.92 -13.69
C GLY A 410 9.32 -16.77 -13.67
N HIS A 411 10.09 -16.60 -12.61
CA HIS A 411 11.36 -17.25 -12.26
C HIS A 411 11.17 -18.45 -11.33
N GLY A 412 9.93 -18.81 -11.03
CA GLY A 412 9.57 -19.94 -10.18
C GLY A 412 10.22 -21.29 -10.48
N PRO A 413 10.36 -21.71 -11.76
CA PRO A 413 10.74 -23.07 -12.09
C PRO A 413 12.21 -23.16 -12.55
N GLN A 414 13.11 -22.55 -11.78
CA GLN A 414 14.54 -22.60 -12.09
C GLN A 414 15.11 -24.02 -11.94
N PRO A 415 15.82 -24.54 -12.94
CA PRO A 415 16.58 -25.77 -12.79
C PRO A 415 17.50 -25.69 -11.56
N ASN A 416 17.39 -26.68 -10.67
CA ASN A 416 18.19 -26.80 -9.45
C ASN A 416 18.07 -25.62 -8.46
N GLY A 417 17.10 -24.72 -8.65
CA GLY A 417 16.94 -23.52 -7.82
C GLY A 417 18.00 -22.44 -8.03
N LEU A 418 18.75 -22.50 -9.13
CA LEU A 418 19.87 -21.60 -9.41
C LEU A 418 19.37 -20.21 -9.84
N ASP A 419 20.05 -19.16 -9.35
CA ASP A 419 19.67 -17.78 -9.62
C ASP A 419 20.15 -17.33 -11.01
N ALA A 420 19.24 -16.82 -11.84
CA ALA A 420 19.52 -16.37 -13.20
C ALA A 420 20.43 -15.13 -13.29
N HIS A 421 20.84 -14.52 -12.17
CA HIS A 421 21.94 -13.55 -12.18
C HIS A 421 23.30 -14.21 -12.50
N ASN A 422 23.41 -15.52 -12.33
CA ASN A 422 24.65 -16.25 -12.58
C ASN A 422 24.52 -17.16 -13.82
N PRO A 423 25.63 -17.44 -14.53
CA PRO A 423 25.62 -18.31 -15.70
C PRO A 423 24.98 -19.69 -15.47
N GLU A 424 25.10 -20.24 -14.26
CA GLU A 424 24.55 -21.57 -13.92
C GLU A 424 23.03 -21.57 -13.85
N GLY A 425 22.40 -20.42 -13.56
CA GLY A 425 20.96 -20.25 -13.48
C GLY A 425 20.32 -19.63 -14.72
N LYS A 426 21.06 -19.46 -15.83
CA LYS A 426 20.59 -18.68 -16.99
C LYS A 426 19.40 -19.28 -17.75
N PHE A 427 19.01 -20.53 -17.47
CA PHE A 427 17.87 -21.17 -18.11
C PHE A 427 16.69 -21.30 -17.16
N THR A 428 15.48 -21.19 -17.68
CA THR A 428 14.23 -21.56 -17.01
C THR A 428 13.60 -22.75 -17.73
N ALA A 429 13.01 -23.67 -16.97
CA ALA A 429 12.42 -24.91 -17.48
C ALA A 429 10.94 -25.02 -17.11
N TYR A 430 10.10 -25.44 -18.04
CA TYR A 430 8.68 -25.71 -17.79
C TYR A 430 8.38 -27.18 -18.12
N PRO A 431 8.69 -28.14 -17.24
CA PRO A 431 8.65 -29.56 -17.57
C PRO A 431 7.24 -30.13 -17.76
N THR A 432 6.21 -29.45 -17.24
CA THR A 432 4.81 -29.87 -17.34
C THR A 432 4.12 -29.11 -18.47
N PRO A 433 3.41 -29.78 -19.41
CA PRO A 433 2.69 -29.10 -20.48
C PRO A 433 1.75 -28.01 -19.95
N GLY A 434 1.84 -26.80 -20.52
CA GLY A 434 0.99 -25.66 -20.17
C GLY A 434 1.22 -25.04 -18.78
N SER A 435 2.23 -25.45 -18.03
CA SER A 435 2.50 -24.93 -16.67
C SER A 435 2.85 -23.44 -16.64
N LEU A 436 3.41 -22.89 -17.73
CA LEU A 436 3.60 -21.45 -17.89
C LEU A 436 2.29 -20.69 -17.62
N PHE A 437 1.22 -21.07 -18.31
CA PHE A 437 -0.09 -20.43 -18.17
C PHE A 437 -0.82 -20.84 -16.89
N ALA A 438 -0.76 -22.13 -16.53
CA ALA A 438 -1.48 -22.64 -15.37
C ALA A 438 -0.94 -22.10 -14.03
N TYR A 439 0.37 -21.81 -13.96
CA TYR A 439 1.03 -21.37 -12.73
C TYR A 439 1.59 -19.96 -12.86
N HIS A 440 2.54 -19.76 -13.76
CA HIS A 440 3.43 -18.59 -13.69
C HIS A 440 2.78 -17.30 -14.21
N ILE A 441 1.89 -17.39 -15.20
CA ILE A 441 1.18 -16.22 -15.75
C ILE A 441 0.03 -15.74 -14.86
N VAL A 442 -0.58 -16.63 -14.08
CA VAL A 442 -1.76 -16.35 -13.22
C VAL A 442 -1.60 -15.07 -12.37
N PRO A 443 -0.52 -14.89 -11.58
CA PRO A 443 -0.35 -13.66 -10.80
C PRO A 443 -0.06 -12.42 -11.64
N PHE A 444 0.63 -12.55 -12.78
CA PHE A 444 0.85 -11.40 -13.68
C PHE A 444 -0.44 -10.96 -14.37
N GLN A 445 -1.32 -11.89 -14.75
CA GLN A 445 -2.62 -11.52 -15.29
C GLN A 445 -3.43 -10.75 -14.24
N ALA A 446 -3.43 -11.20 -12.98
CA ALA A 446 -4.08 -10.47 -11.89
C ALA A 446 -3.52 -9.05 -11.69
N ALA A 447 -2.22 -8.85 -11.90
CA ALA A 447 -1.60 -7.52 -11.91
C ALA A 447 -2.06 -6.65 -13.10
N VAL A 448 -2.13 -7.22 -14.30
CA VAL A 448 -2.61 -6.52 -15.50
C VAL A 448 -4.07 -6.12 -15.33
N ASP A 449 -4.92 -7.03 -14.85
CA ASP A 449 -6.33 -6.78 -14.57
C ASP A 449 -6.56 -5.77 -13.44
N ALA A 450 -5.59 -5.64 -12.53
CA ALA A 450 -5.58 -4.61 -11.49
C ALA A 450 -4.99 -3.27 -11.97
N GLY A 451 -4.53 -3.20 -13.22
CA GLY A 451 -4.01 -1.97 -13.84
C GLY A 451 -2.60 -1.59 -13.40
N THR A 452 -1.70 -2.57 -13.14
CA THR A 452 -0.30 -2.27 -12.80
C THR A 452 0.34 -1.31 -13.81
N SER A 453 1.10 -0.32 -13.33
CA SER A 453 1.69 0.71 -14.20
C SER A 453 2.82 0.21 -15.08
N ALA A 454 3.54 -0.81 -14.60
CA ALA A 454 4.71 -1.36 -15.24
C ALA A 454 4.84 -2.86 -14.93
N VAL A 455 5.57 -3.55 -15.80
CA VAL A 455 6.03 -4.93 -15.59
C VAL A 455 7.53 -4.97 -15.83
N MET A 456 8.26 -5.64 -14.95
CA MET A 456 9.69 -5.85 -15.10
C MET A 456 9.94 -7.22 -15.72
N SER A 457 10.60 -7.28 -16.87
CA SER A 457 11.01 -8.52 -17.52
C SER A 457 12.26 -9.10 -16.87
N TYR A 458 12.40 -10.42 -16.91
CA TYR A 458 13.47 -11.12 -16.20
C TYR A 458 14.67 -11.55 -17.08
N TYR A 459 15.70 -12.12 -16.46
CA TYR A 459 16.96 -12.54 -17.09
C TYR A 459 16.92 -13.82 -17.94
N PRO A 460 16.38 -14.95 -17.46
CA PRO A 460 16.72 -16.27 -17.96
C PRO A 460 16.08 -16.57 -19.31
N ILE A 461 16.72 -17.51 -19.99
CA ILE A 461 16.32 -18.07 -21.27
C ILE A 461 15.29 -19.18 -21.01
N PRO A 462 14.06 -19.08 -21.53
CA PRO A 462 13.14 -20.21 -21.54
C PRO A 462 13.69 -21.31 -22.47
N SER A 463 14.05 -22.46 -21.88
CA SER A 463 14.73 -23.54 -22.61
C SER A 463 13.74 -24.44 -23.34
N ASN A 464 13.94 -24.67 -24.64
CA ASN A 464 13.14 -25.65 -25.40
C ASN A 464 13.46 -27.10 -25.01
N SER A 465 14.71 -27.41 -24.66
CA SER A 465 15.12 -28.78 -24.31
C SER A 465 14.71 -29.20 -22.91
N LEU A 466 14.51 -28.23 -22.00
CA LEU A 466 14.10 -28.48 -20.62
C LEU A 466 12.60 -28.26 -20.39
N SER A 467 11.87 -27.80 -21.40
CA SER A 467 10.44 -27.50 -21.29
C SER A 467 9.60 -28.44 -22.14
N SER A 468 8.45 -28.84 -21.60
CA SER A 468 7.36 -29.38 -22.41
C SER A 468 6.65 -28.26 -23.19
N VAL A 469 5.61 -28.58 -23.95
CA VAL A 469 4.84 -27.59 -24.73
C VAL A 469 4.16 -26.58 -23.80
N GLN A 470 4.51 -25.30 -23.95
CA GLN A 470 3.98 -24.18 -23.17
C GLN A 470 3.17 -23.20 -24.02
N LEU A 471 3.69 -22.85 -25.20
CA LEU A 471 3.10 -21.83 -26.05
C LEU A 471 2.21 -22.44 -27.14
N PRO A 472 1.14 -21.74 -27.57
CA PRO A 472 0.43 -22.04 -28.79
C PRO A 472 1.38 -22.18 -30.00
N SER A 473 1.12 -23.17 -30.86
CA SER A 473 2.04 -23.53 -31.96
C SER A 473 2.21 -22.44 -33.03
N ASP A 474 1.24 -21.54 -33.17
CA ASP A 474 1.31 -20.36 -34.03
C ASP A 474 2.28 -19.29 -33.52
N TRP A 475 2.73 -19.38 -32.26
CA TRP A 475 3.72 -18.46 -31.67
C TRP A 475 5.14 -19.03 -31.69
N TRP A 476 5.30 -20.25 -32.20
CA TRP A 476 6.59 -20.93 -32.25
C TRP A 476 7.52 -20.28 -33.28
N GLN A 477 8.83 -20.36 -33.02
CA GLN A 477 9.87 -19.89 -33.93
C GLN A 477 10.04 -20.82 -35.14
N SER A 478 9.71 -22.11 -34.96
CA SER A 478 9.72 -23.13 -36.00
C SER A 478 8.83 -24.32 -35.57
N PRO A 479 8.57 -25.31 -36.43
CA PRO A 479 7.78 -26.50 -36.08
C PRO A 479 8.30 -27.32 -34.88
N THR A 480 9.54 -27.08 -34.44
CA THR A 480 10.17 -27.80 -33.32
C THR A 480 10.70 -26.87 -32.22
N GLN A 481 10.45 -25.56 -32.32
CA GLN A 481 11.01 -24.56 -31.40
C GLN A 481 9.95 -23.56 -30.97
N GLN A 482 9.43 -23.71 -29.75
CA GLN A 482 8.44 -22.80 -29.18
C GLN A 482 9.03 -21.47 -28.70
N PHE A 483 10.23 -21.48 -28.10
CA PHE A 483 10.87 -20.27 -27.58
C PHE A 483 12.01 -19.77 -28.46
N GLU A 484 12.05 -18.47 -28.69
CA GLU A 484 13.28 -17.74 -29.04
C GLU A 484 14.23 -17.86 -27.83
N GLN A 485 15.34 -18.62 -27.96
CA GLN A 485 16.24 -18.94 -26.82
C GLN A 485 17.13 -17.76 -26.44
N VAL A 486 16.50 -16.65 -26.08
CA VAL A 486 17.09 -15.44 -25.52
C VAL A 486 16.44 -15.14 -24.17
N GLY A 487 17.12 -14.37 -23.33
CA GLY A 487 16.59 -13.94 -22.04
C GLY A 487 15.21 -13.30 -22.18
N ALA A 488 14.34 -13.47 -21.19
CA ALA A 488 12.96 -12.97 -21.25
C ALA A 488 12.87 -11.45 -21.54
N ALA A 489 13.88 -10.67 -21.13
CA ALA A 489 14.00 -9.25 -21.45
C ALA A 489 14.20 -8.92 -22.94
N PHE A 490 14.66 -9.87 -23.74
CA PHE A 490 14.88 -9.74 -25.19
C PHE A 490 13.84 -10.51 -26.02
N ASN A 491 13.06 -11.40 -25.40
CA ASN A 491 12.17 -12.33 -26.08
C ASN A 491 10.90 -11.64 -26.60
N LYS A 492 10.77 -11.54 -27.92
CA LYS A 492 9.64 -10.82 -28.56
C LYS A 492 8.30 -11.52 -28.32
N THR A 493 8.27 -12.85 -28.38
CA THR A 493 7.04 -13.63 -28.15
C THR A 493 6.51 -13.42 -26.73
N LEU A 494 7.38 -13.43 -25.72
CA LEU A 494 6.97 -13.22 -24.32
C LEU A 494 6.51 -11.78 -24.06
N ILE A 495 7.28 -10.77 -24.51
CA ILE A 495 6.97 -9.37 -24.22
C ILE A 495 5.82 -8.83 -25.09
N THR A 496 5.84 -9.13 -26.39
CA THR A 496 4.90 -8.51 -27.34
C THR A 496 3.67 -9.37 -27.53
N THR A 497 3.84 -10.65 -27.87
CA THR A 497 2.71 -11.54 -28.17
C THR A 497 1.95 -11.91 -26.90
N LEU A 498 2.65 -12.39 -25.87
CA LEU A 498 2.02 -12.83 -24.62
C LEU A 498 1.62 -11.64 -23.74
N LEU A 499 2.56 -10.82 -23.26
CA LEU A 499 2.24 -9.78 -22.28
C LEU A 499 1.36 -8.65 -22.87
N ARG A 500 1.70 -8.11 -24.05
CA ARG A 500 0.93 -7.01 -24.64
C ARG A 500 -0.28 -7.47 -25.43
N GLY A 501 -0.12 -8.51 -26.25
CA GLY A 501 -1.17 -9.05 -27.12
C GLY A 501 -2.22 -9.83 -26.34
N TYR A 502 -1.82 -10.99 -25.82
CA TYR A 502 -2.73 -11.92 -25.16
C TYR A 502 -3.23 -11.41 -23.80
N MET A 503 -2.34 -10.92 -22.94
CA MET A 503 -2.71 -10.45 -21.59
C MET A 503 -3.26 -9.02 -21.59
N GLY A 504 -3.07 -8.26 -22.68
CA GLY A 504 -3.62 -6.91 -22.84
C GLY A 504 -2.87 -5.79 -22.12
N PHE A 505 -1.63 -6.03 -21.66
CA PHE A 505 -0.88 -5.04 -20.87
C PHE A 505 -0.58 -3.74 -21.64
N LYS A 506 -0.95 -2.59 -21.06
CA LYS A 506 -0.81 -1.25 -21.67
C LYS A 506 0.27 -0.37 -21.05
N GLY A 507 0.83 -0.77 -19.90
CA GLY A 507 1.92 -0.03 -19.27
C GLY A 507 3.24 -0.18 -20.01
N TYR A 508 4.31 0.34 -19.40
CA TYR A 508 5.66 0.16 -19.92
C TYR A 508 6.34 -1.08 -19.33
N VAL A 509 7.29 -1.62 -20.08
CA VAL A 509 8.11 -2.75 -19.65
C VAL A 509 9.52 -2.22 -19.42
N ASN A 510 10.13 -2.57 -18.29
CA ASN A 510 11.54 -2.30 -18.05
C ASN A 510 12.29 -3.59 -17.77
N THR A 511 13.59 -3.58 -18.05
CA THR A 511 14.48 -4.68 -17.68
C THR A 511 14.74 -4.67 -16.17
N ASP A 512 15.13 -5.82 -15.62
CA ASP A 512 15.80 -5.84 -14.30
C ASP A 512 17.23 -5.27 -14.41
N SER A 513 17.88 -5.08 -13.27
CA SER A 513 19.21 -4.47 -13.15
C SER A 513 20.28 -5.38 -13.74
N GLY A 514 21.15 -4.86 -14.61
CA GLY A 514 22.26 -5.64 -15.18
C GLY A 514 21.88 -6.55 -16.36
N VAL A 515 20.66 -6.41 -16.91
CA VAL A 515 20.28 -7.03 -18.21
C VAL A 515 21.13 -6.45 -19.35
N MET A 516 21.39 -5.14 -19.32
CA MET A 516 22.29 -4.46 -20.26
C MET A 516 23.56 -4.04 -19.51
N CYS A 517 24.74 -4.34 -20.04
CA CYS A 517 26.03 -4.07 -19.37
C CYS A 517 26.32 -2.55 -19.25
N ASN A 518 26.97 -2.10 -18.15
CA ASN A 518 28.09 -1.12 -18.14
C ASN A 518 28.67 -0.84 -16.71
N PRO A 519 29.99 -0.94 -16.45
CA PRO A 519 31.06 -1.50 -17.27
C PRO A 519 31.38 -2.98 -16.94
N PRO A 520 31.98 -3.72 -17.88
CA PRO A 520 32.57 -5.05 -17.65
C PRO A 520 33.61 -5.04 -16.51
N PRO A 521 33.86 -6.18 -15.82
CA PRO A 521 33.62 -7.56 -16.27
C PRO A 521 32.62 -8.39 -15.44
N ASN A 522 31.82 -7.81 -14.52
CA ASN A 522 31.08 -8.63 -13.55
C ASN A 522 29.54 -8.62 -13.77
N ASN A 523 28.95 -9.81 -13.87
CA ASN A 523 27.51 -10.12 -13.78
C ASN A 523 26.58 -9.48 -14.83
N CYS A 524 26.96 -9.47 -16.11
CA CYS A 524 25.98 -9.21 -17.16
C CYS A 524 25.04 -10.41 -17.31
N THR A 525 23.75 -10.13 -17.51
CA THR A 525 22.68 -11.13 -17.68
C THR A 525 21.99 -10.98 -19.03
N ASN A 526 22.75 -10.55 -20.04
CA ASN A 526 22.34 -10.44 -21.44
C ASN A 526 22.26 -11.82 -22.13
N TRP A 527 21.61 -12.78 -21.46
CA TRP A 527 21.62 -14.19 -21.84
C TRP A 527 21.00 -14.43 -23.23
N GLY A 528 21.71 -15.18 -24.07
CA GLY A 528 21.33 -15.50 -25.45
C GLY A 528 21.58 -14.38 -26.46
N VAL A 529 22.07 -13.22 -26.02
CA VAL A 529 22.45 -12.09 -26.87
C VAL A 529 23.84 -11.54 -26.50
N GLU A 530 24.70 -12.39 -25.92
CA GLU A 530 26.01 -11.98 -25.38
C GLU A 530 26.98 -11.48 -26.46
N SER A 531 26.68 -11.75 -27.73
CA SER A 531 27.49 -11.37 -28.89
C SER A 531 27.02 -10.09 -29.61
N LEU A 532 25.88 -9.53 -29.21
CA LEU A 532 25.39 -8.22 -29.66
C LEU A 532 26.00 -7.11 -28.78
#